data_AF-A0A6N9Q8B5-F1
#
_entry.id   AF-A0A6N9Q8B5-F1
#
_cell.length_a   1.000
_cell.length_b   1.000
_cell.length_c   1.000
_cell.angle_alpha   90.00
_cell.angle_beta   90.00
_cell.angle_gamma   90.00
#
_symmetry.space_group_name_H-M   'P 1'
#
loop_
_entity.id
_entity.type
_entity.pdbx_description
1 polymer ?
#
loop_
_entity_poly.entity_id
_entity_poly.type
_entity_poly.pdbx_seq_one_letter_code
_entity_poly.pdbx_strand_id
1 'polypeptide(L)'
;MQKETANLNNQPNQIDTHAQLLKVYTDLPENEGWYVVPKNVHEMTIYAEAKNVDTVLFWLAQTGTETWSKRQLLGYDQDGSDGFSLKWEFGKQVLLDHIFIQALGSDFSTMDDATINVITPEE
;
A
#
# COMPACT_ATOMS: atom_id res chain seq x y z
N MET A 1 -51.82 28.74 -12.58
CA MET A 1 -50.49 29.26 -12.99
C MET A 1 -49.75 29.70 -11.74
N GLN A 2 -48.47 29.33 -11.65
CA GLN A 2 -47.44 29.70 -10.65
C GLN A 2 -47.40 28.86 -9.36
N LYS A 3 -46.27 28.33 -8.90
CA LYS A 3 -44.91 28.09 -9.45
C LYS A 3 -44.33 26.95 -8.59
N GLU A 4 -43.81 25.89 -9.22
CA GLU A 4 -42.92 24.92 -8.55
C GLU A 4 -41.60 25.61 -8.22
N THR A 5 -41.20 25.61 -6.95
CA THR A 5 -39.84 25.91 -6.53
C THR A 5 -39.01 24.64 -6.60
N ALA A 6 -38.25 24.48 -7.69
CA ALA A 6 -37.19 23.48 -7.78
C ALA A 6 -36.04 23.88 -6.84
N ASN A 7 -35.75 23.04 -5.87
CA ASN A 7 -34.59 23.17 -4.99
C ASN A 7 -33.39 22.51 -5.69
N LEU A 8 -32.63 23.28 -6.46
CA LEU A 8 -31.38 22.81 -7.08
C LEU A 8 -30.24 23.03 -6.09
N ASN A 9 -29.98 22.04 -5.24
CA ASN A 9 -28.72 21.94 -4.52
C ASN A 9 -27.60 21.55 -5.50
N ASN A 10 -27.09 22.53 -6.24
CA ASN A 10 -25.86 22.39 -7.01
C ASN A 10 -24.68 22.64 -6.06
N GLN A 11 -24.27 21.63 -5.30
CA GLN A 11 -22.88 21.59 -4.86
C GLN A 11 -22.03 21.09 -6.04
N PRO A 12 -20.96 21.77 -6.43
CA PRO A 12 -20.04 21.23 -7.43
C PRO A 12 -19.50 19.90 -6.89
N ASN A 13 -19.58 18.84 -7.70
CA ASN A 13 -18.84 17.60 -7.43
C ASN A 13 -17.37 17.98 -7.24
N GLN A 14 -16.90 18.04 -6.00
CA GLN A 14 -15.48 18.23 -5.74
C GLN A 14 -14.79 16.96 -6.23
N ILE A 15 -13.92 17.12 -7.23
CA ILE A 15 -13.05 16.03 -7.68
C ILE A 15 -12.10 15.75 -6.52
N ASP A 16 -12.20 14.56 -5.95
CA ASP A 16 -11.29 14.11 -4.90
C ASP A 16 -9.93 13.80 -5.52
N THR A 17 -8.95 14.65 -5.21
CA THR A 17 -7.57 14.54 -5.72
C THR A 17 -6.61 13.95 -4.70
N HIS A 18 -7.08 13.54 -3.53
CA HIS A 18 -6.20 13.01 -2.50
C HIS A 18 -5.63 11.67 -2.92
N ALA A 19 -4.34 11.45 -2.65
CA ALA A 19 -3.72 10.15 -2.69
C ALA A 19 -4.51 9.15 -1.86
N GLN A 20 -4.82 7.99 -2.43
CA GLN A 20 -5.56 6.93 -1.74
C GLN A 20 -4.99 5.56 -2.09
N LEU A 21 -4.65 4.78 -1.07
CA LEU A 21 -4.44 3.34 -1.18
C LEU A 21 -5.79 2.64 -1.01
N LEU A 22 -6.20 1.92 -2.06
CA LEU A 22 -7.46 1.17 -2.06
C LEU A 22 -7.25 -0.24 -1.51
N LYS A 23 -6.11 -0.85 -1.85
CA LYS A 23 -5.78 -2.21 -1.46
C LYS A 23 -4.29 -2.44 -1.53
N VAL A 24 -3.77 -3.21 -0.57
CA VAL A 24 -2.40 -3.71 -0.58
C VAL A 24 -2.41 -5.20 -0.29
N TYR A 25 -1.61 -5.96 -1.04
CA TYR A 25 -1.52 -7.41 -0.89
C TYR A 25 -0.22 -7.96 -1.49
N THR A 26 0.01 -9.26 -1.32
CA THR A 26 1.12 -9.96 -1.97
C THR A 26 0.63 -11.23 -2.67
N ASP A 27 1.53 -11.87 -3.40
CA ASP A 27 1.34 -13.21 -3.95
C ASP A 27 1.53 -14.36 -2.93
N LEU A 28 1.84 -14.04 -1.67
CA LEU A 28 1.92 -15.02 -0.58
C LEU A 28 0.52 -15.36 -0.03
N PRO A 29 0.33 -16.55 0.55
CA PRO A 29 -0.91 -16.90 1.22
C PRO A 29 -1.09 -16.07 2.50
N GLU A 30 -2.30 -15.58 2.74
CA GLU A 30 -2.67 -14.90 3.97
C GLU A 30 -3.31 -15.87 4.98
N ASN A 31 -2.91 -15.77 6.24
CA ASN A 31 -3.51 -16.46 7.37
C ASN A 31 -3.59 -15.50 8.57
N GLU A 32 -4.79 -15.29 9.11
CA GLU A 32 -5.03 -14.46 10.31
C GLU A 32 -4.36 -13.07 10.29
N GLY A 33 -4.38 -12.39 9.13
CA GLY A 33 -3.79 -11.05 8.96
C GLY A 33 -2.28 -11.02 8.75
N TRP A 34 -1.67 -12.18 8.48
CA TRP A 34 -0.27 -12.34 8.12
C TRP A 34 -0.12 -12.99 6.76
N TYR A 35 0.73 -12.42 5.92
CA TYR A 35 1.24 -13.12 4.75
C TYR A 35 2.32 -14.10 5.18
N VAL A 36 2.11 -15.38 4.89
CA VAL A 36 2.96 -16.49 5.35
C VAL A 36 3.91 -16.88 4.25
N VAL A 37 5.21 -16.82 4.51
CA VAL A 37 6.25 -17.27 3.57
C VAL A 37 6.27 -18.80 3.50
N PRO A 38 5.94 -19.42 2.35
CA PRO A 38 6.00 -20.87 2.23
C PRO A 38 7.44 -21.40 2.23
N LYS A 39 7.61 -22.69 2.52
CA LYS A 39 8.92 -23.34 2.47
C LYS A 39 9.54 -23.21 1.06
N ASN A 40 10.82 -22.87 1.01
CA ASN A 40 11.61 -22.66 -0.21
C ASN A 40 11.17 -21.47 -1.09
N VAL A 41 10.36 -20.55 -0.56
CA VAL A 41 10.07 -19.27 -1.23
C VAL A 41 11.05 -18.22 -0.69
N HIS A 42 11.64 -17.45 -1.59
CA HIS A 42 12.71 -16.50 -1.30
C HIS A 42 12.46 -15.11 -1.91
N GLU A 43 11.30 -14.94 -2.52
CA GLU A 43 10.83 -13.70 -3.12
C GLU A 43 9.32 -13.57 -2.94
N MET A 44 8.83 -12.34 -2.98
CA MET A 44 7.41 -12.02 -3.07
C MET A 44 7.22 -10.83 -3.99
N THR A 45 6.00 -10.68 -4.50
CA THR A 45 5.57 -9.46 -5.18
C THR A 45 4.54 -8.76 -4.31
N ILE A 46 4.80 -7.49 -3.98
CA ILE A 46 3.90 -6.63 -3.23
C ILE A 46 3.14 -5.78 -4.24
N TYR A 47 1.82 -5.73 -4.12
CA TYR A 47 0.93 -4.98 -5.00
C TYR A 47 0.20 -3.89 -4.22
N ALA A 48 0.02 -2.74 -4.86
CA ALA A 48 -0.75 -1.61 -4.34
C ALA A 48 -1.71 -1.07 -5.41
N GLU A 49 -3.00 -1.15 -5.12
CA GLU A 49 -4.04 -0.48 -5.90
C GLU A 49 -4.26 0.91 -5.30
N ALA A 50 -4.12 1.95 -6.13
CA ALA A 50 -4.15 3.34 -5.65
C ALA A 50 -4.83 4.29 -6.64
N LYS A 51 -5.21 5.48 -6.16
CA LYS A 51 -5.78 6.58 -6.96
C LYS A 51 -5.12 7.91 -6.62
N ASN A 52 -4.94 8.75 -7.64
CA ASN A 52 -4.29 10.07 -7.52
C ASN A 52 -2.86 9.98 -6.95
N VAL A 53 -2.13 8.92 -7.32
CA VAL A 53 -0.78 8.61 -6.83
C VAL A 53 0.18 8.62 -8.00
N ASP A 54 1.34 9.25 -7.81
CA ASP A 54 2.44 9.26 -8.79
C ASP A 54 3.58 8.32 -8.37
N THR A 55 3.69 8.01 -7.08
CA THR A 55 4.78 7.17 -6.58
C THR A 55 4.34 6.36 -5.37
N VAL A 56 4.66 5.07 -5.36
CA VAL A 56 4.51 4.18 -4.21
C VAL A 56 5.88 3.76 -3.71
N LEU A 57 6.13 3.93 -2.41
CA LEU A 57 7.34 3.52 -1.72
C LEU A 57 7.05 2.30 -0.87
N PHE A 58 7.92 1.30 -0.93
CA PHE A 58 7.79 0.05 -0.16
C PHE A 58 8.92 -0.03 0.86
N TRP A 59 8.56 -0.13 2.13
CA TRP A 59 9.51 -0.13 3.25
C TRP A 59 9.39 -1.42 4.06
N LEU A 60 10.51 -1.94 4.54
CA LEU A 60 10.56 -3.01 5.53
C LEU A 60 10.86 -2.41 6.90
N ALA A 61 10.12 -2.82 7.93
CA ALA A 61 10.49 -2.57 9.31
C ALA A 61 10.17 -3.77 10.20
N GLN A 62 11.05 -4.06 11.16
CA GLN A 62 10.83 -5.14 12.11
C GLN A 62 9.59 -4.87 12.97
N THR A 63 8.93 -5.94 13.40
CA THR A 63 7.91 -5.87 14.44
C THR A 63 8.49 -5.32 15.75
N GLY A 64 7.70 -4.52 16.47
CA GLY A 64 8.08 -3.92 17.77
C GLY A 64 7.86 -2.42 17.82
N THR A 65 8.10 -1.83 18.99
CA THR A 65 7.94 -0.39 19.22
C THR A 65 9.09 0.41 18.61
N GLU A 66 8.78 1.58 18.03
CA GLU A 66 9.76 2.55 17.49
C GLU A 66 10.66 2.05 16.33
N THR A 67 10.31 0.93 15.71
CA THR A 67 11.09 0.34 14.62
C THR A 67 11.00 1.12 13.30
N TRP A 68 10.02 2.04 13.17
CA TRP A 68 9.87 2.92 12.01
C TRP A 68 11.14 3.74 11.68
N SER A 69 11.89 4.14 12.71
CA SER A 69 13.17 4.86 12.56
C SER A 69 14.26 4.02 11.91
N LYS A 70 14.13 2.69 11.95
CA LYS A 70 15.07 1.69 11.41
C LYS A 70 14.58 1.06 10.11
N ARG A 71 13.51 1.61 9.51
CA ARG A 71 12.95 1.05 8.28
C ARG A 71 13.98 1.09 7.14
N GLN A 72 13.92 0.09 6.30
CA GLN A 72 14.71 -0.02 5.08
C GLN A 72 13.81 0.21 3.87
N LEU A 73 14.22 1.08 2.94
CA LEU A 73 13.54 1.19 1.65
C LEU A 73 13.86 -0.07 0.83
N LEU A 74 12.82 -0.82 0.45
CA LEU A 74 12.95 -1.98 -0.43
C LEU A 74 13.00 -1.54 -1.90
N GLY A 75 12.16 -0.57 -2.25
CA GLY A 75 12.04 -0.05 -3.61
C GLY A 75 10.88 0.93 -3.75
N TYR A 76 10.66 1.39 -4.97
CA TYR A 76 9.56 2.28 -5.32
C TYR A 76 9.08 2.02 -6.74
N ASP A 77 7.85 2.42 -6.99
CA ASP A 77 7.22 2.35 -8.31
C ASP A 77 6.60 3.71 -8.64
N GLN A 78 6.87 4.21 -9.85
CA GLN A 78 6.37 5.49 -10.36
C GLN A 78 5.51 5.32 -11.62
N ASP A 79 5.27 4.09 -12.05
CA ASP A 79 4.43 3.79 -13.20
C ASP A 79 3.15 3.09 -12.73
N GLY A 80 2.10 3.87 -12.51
CA GLY A 80 0.80 3.32 -12.13
C GLY A 80 0.01 2.68 -13.28
N SER A 81 0.57 2.62 -14.51
CA SER A 81 -0.20 2.22 -15.70
C SER A 81 -0.57 0.74 -15.74
N ASP A 82 0.23 -0.14 -15.12
CA ASP A 82 -0.05 -1.55 -14.89
C ASP A 82 -0.38 -1.89 -13.42
N GLY A 83 -0.49 -0.84 -12.59
CA GLY A 83 -0.67 -0.93 -11.14
C GLY A 83 0.66 -0.95 -10.40
N PHE A 84 0.70 -0.38 -9.20
CA PHE A 84 1.96 -0.27 -8.46
C PHE A 84 2.39 -1.60 -7.87
N SER A 85 3.64 -1.98 -8.08
CA SER A 85 4.17 -3.21 -7.52
C SER A 85 5.67 -3.19 -7.22
N LEU A 86 6.11 -4.10 -6.35
CA LEU A 86 7.51 -4.36 -6.11
C LEU A 86 7.76 -5.85 -5.96
N LYS A 87 8.61 -6.40 -6.82
CA LYS A 87 9.21 -7.72 -6.61
C LYS A 87 10.41 -7.59 -5.68
N TRP A 88 10.37 -8.30 -4.55
CA TRP A 88 11.42 -8.26 -3.53
C TRP A 88 12.00 -9.66 -3.28
N GLU A 89 13.29 -9.84 -3.58
CA GLU A 89 14.08 -11.00 -3.15
C GLU A 89 14.58 -10.81 -1.72
N PHE A 90 13.98 -11.51 -0.76
CA PHE A 90 14.41 -11.54 0.65
C PHE A 90 15.35 -12.71 0.95
N GLY A 91 15.55 -13.63 -0.01
CA GLY A 91 16.52 -14.71 0.12
C GLY A 91 16.21 -15.64 1.29
N LYS A 92 17.21 -15.85 2.16
CA LYS A 92 17.11 -16.73 3.33
C LYS A 92 16.73 -15.98 4.62
N GLN A 93 16.28 -14.73 4.51
CA GLN A 93 15.87 -13.96 5.67
C GLN A 93 14.63 -14.61 6.33
N VAL A 94 14.68 -14.78 7.65
CA VAL A 94 13.50 -15.14 8.45
C VAL A 94 12.74 -13.85 8.75
N LEU A 95 11.48 -13.79 8.32
CA LEU A 95 10.65 -12.59 8.43
C LEU A 95 9.73 -12.65 9.65
N LEU A 96 9.70 -11.55 10.39
CA LEU A 96 8.68 -11.20 11.38
C LEU A 96 8.56 -9.68 11.36
N ASP A 97 8.08 -9.19 10.23
CA ASP A 97 8.25 -7.81 9.80
C ASP A 97 6.93 -7.21 9.32
N HIS A 98 6.91 -5.88 9.29
CA HIS A 98 5.91 -5.07 8.65
C HIS A 98 6.46 -4.57 7.32
N ILE A 99 5.64 -4.65 6.28
CA ILE A 99 5.88 -3.93 5.03
C ILE A 99 4.95 -2.73 5.03
N PHE A 100 5.53 -1.54 4.99
CA PHE A 100 4.79 -0.28 4.89
C PHE A 100 4.77 0.19 3.45
N ILE A 101 3.59 0.55 2.98
CA ILE A 101 3.33 1.02 1.63
C ILE A 101 2.92 2.47 1.78
N GLN A 102 3.70 3.37 1.17
CA GLN A 102 3.44 4.80 1.21
C GLN A 102 3.13 5.29 -0.21
N ALA A 103 1.92 5.77 -0.41
CA ALA A 103 1.47 6.40 -1.64
C ALA A 103 1.68 7.91 -1.57
N LEU A 104 2.39 8.47 -2.54
CA LEU A 104 2.63 9.90 -2.69
C LEU A 104 1.75 10.46 -3.81
N GLY A 105 0.93 11.44 -3.46
CA GLY A 105 -0.07 12.02 -4.34
C GLY A 105 0.52 12.84 -5.48
N SER A 106 -0.19 12.84 -6.62
CA SER A 106 0.17 13.65 -7.79
C SER A 106 0.07 15.16 -7.54
N ASP A 107 -0.57 15.56 -6.43
CA ASP A 107 -0.66 16.95 -5.98
C ASP A 107 0.56 17.42 -5.16
N PHE A 108 1.57 16.56 -4.98
CA PHE A 108 2.79 16.79 -4.20
C PHE A 108 2.56 17.12 -2.70
N SER A 109 1.35 16.94 -2.20
CA SER A 109 0.95 17.38 -0.86
C SER A 109 0.22 16.31 -0.05
N THR A 110 -0.52 15.43 -0.72
CA THR A 110 -1.26 14.35 -0.10
C THR A 110 -0.44 13.06 -0.11
N MET A 111 -0.66 12.26 0.92
CA MET A 111 -0.10 10.93 1.04
C MET A 111 -1.11 10.03 1.73
N ASP A 112 -0.99 8.73 1.48
CA ASP A 112 -1.72 7.69 2.19
C ASP A 112 -0.76 6.55 2.52
N ASP A 113 -1.07 5.78 3.55
CA ASP A 113 -0.23 4.68 3.99
C ASP A 113 -1.04 3.44 4.38
N ALA A 114 -0.43 2.28 4.13
CA ALA A 114 -0.96 1.00 4.53
C ALA A 114 0.17 0.10 5.01
N THR A 115 -0.18 -0.89 5.83
CA THR A 115 0.78 -1.87 6.35
C THR A 115 0.25 -3.27 6.13
N ILE A 116 1.13 -4.17 5.71
CA ILE A 116 0.89 -5.61 5.73
C ILE A 116 1.94 -6.29 6.61
N ASN A 117 1.59 -7.43 7.19
CA ASN A 117 2.48 -8.18 8.06
C ASN A 117 2.97 -9.43 7.32
N VAL A 118 4.25 -9.76 7.45
CA VAL A 118 4.85 -10.95 6.83
C VAL A 118 5.56 -11.78 7.88
N ILE A 119 5.33 -13.09 7.83
CA ILE A 119 5.94 -14.06 8.75
C ILE A 119 6.51 -15.26 8.01
N THR A 120 7.70 -15.67 8.43
CA THR A 120 8.23 -17.01 8.15
C THR A 120 7.85 -17.92 9.32
N PRO A 121 7.01 -18.95 9.11
CA PRO A 121 6.62 -19.86 10.19
C PRO A 121 7.84 -20.64 10.69
N GLU A 122 7.91 -20.87 12.00
CA GLU A 122 8.89 -21.78 12.59
C GLU A 122 8.65 -23.21 12.08
N GLU A 123 9.72 -23.95 11.75
CA GLU A 123 9.64 -25.35 11.28
C GLU A 123 9.25 -26.35 12.38
#